data_AF-A0A7U9RYK3-F1
#
_entry.id   AF-A0A7U9RYK3-F1
#
_cell.length_a   1.000
_cell.length_b   1.000
_cell.length_c   1.000
_cell.angle_alpha   90.00
_cell.angle_beta   90.00
_cell.angle_gamma   90.00
#
_symmetry.space_group_name_H-M   'P 1'
#
loop_
_entity.id
_entity.type
_entity.pdbx_description
1 polymer ?
#
loop_
_entity_poly.entity_id
_entity_poly.type
_entity_poly.pdbx_seq_one_letter_code
_entity_poly.pdbx_strand_id
1 'polypeptide(L)'
;MVSSKKILIKNYTQELSKHIPKNYPHKAKILKRIKQDLQIHMQETPSASWAAILEDFGSPAEIIELFISEYSGMEIKNNLQKKKIQERILVTLCILCFFCSLGSLGYMYYQENYQPSFKNEPQYILENGATIPLKNIQND
;
A
#
# COMPACT_ATOMS: atom_id res chain seq x y z
N MET A 1 41.30 -17.71 -18.95
CA MET A 1 40.47 -16.54 -19.33
C MET A 1 39.38 -16.16 -18.32
N VAL A 2 38.65 -17.11 -17.70
CA VAL A 2 37.54 -16.81 -16.76
C VAL A 2 37.94 -15.95 -15.53
N SER A 3 39.19 -16.06 -15.07
CA SER A 3 39.70 -15.31 -13.91
C SER A 3 39.77 -13.79 -14.16
N SER A 4 40.15 -13.36 -15.36
CA SER A 4 40.32 -11.94 -15.70
C SER A 4 38.99 -11.17 -15.71
N LYS A 5 37.91 -11.79 -16.21
CA LYS A 5 36.56 -11.22 -16.22
C LYS A 5 36.04 -10.93 -14.81
N LYS A 6 36.19 -11.91 -13.90
CA LYS A 6 35.77 -11.75 -12.50
C LYS A 6 36.51 -10.62 -11.80
N ILE A 7 37.79 -10.42 -12.13
CA ILE A 7 38.61 -9.32 -11.60
C ILE A 7 38.11 -7.98 -12.13
N LEU A 8 37.79 -7.87 -13.43
CA LEU A 8 37.25 -6.63 -14.01
C LEU A 8 35.91 -6.23 -13.39
N ILE A 9 34.96 -7.17 -13.26
CA ILE A 9 33.66 -6.92 -12.61
C ILE A 9 33.88 -6.49 -11.15
N LYS A 10 34.79 -7.16 -10.43
CA LYS A 10 35.11 -6.82 -9.05
C LYS A 10 35.70 -5.40 -8.96
N ASN A 11 36.63 -5.04 -9.83
CA ASN A 11 37.25 -3.72 -9.83
C ASN A 11 36.22 -2.63 -10.15
N TYR A 12 35.37 -2.84 -11.15
CA TYR A 12 34.29 -1.90 -11.49
C TYR A 12 33.32 -1.69 -10.34
N THR A 13 32.77 -2.76 -9.80
CA THR A 13 31.83 -2.69 -8.66
C THR A 13 32.49 -2.12 -7.40
N GLN A 14 33.79 -2.34 -7.20
CA GLN A 14 34.54 -1.76 -6.08
C GLN A 14 34.73 -0.25 -6.24
N GLU A 15 35.11 0.24 -7.43
CA GLU A 15 35.15 1.69 -7.70
C GLU A 15 33.77 2.32 -7.54
N LEU A 16 32.74 1.67 -8.08
CA LEU A 16 31.35 2.10 -7.92
C LEU A 16 30.99 2.24 -6.42
N SER A 17 31.28 1.23 -5.60
CA SER A 17 30.97 1.28 -4.17
C SER A 17 31.63 2.44 -3.40
N LYS A 18 32.77 2.98 -3.88
CA LYS A 18 33.45 4.13 -3.27
C LYS A 18 32.70 5.44 -3.50
N HIS A 19 32.02 5.59 -4.64
CA HIS A 19 31.26 6.79 -4.98
C HIS A 19 29.87 6.80 -4.34
N ILE A 20 29.35 5.64 -3.89
CA ILE A 20 28.07 5.57 -3.17
C ILE A 20 28.27 5.94 -1.69
N PRO A 21 27.49 6.91 -1.15
CA PRO A 21 27.50 7.21 0.29
C PRO A 21 27.33 5.95 1.15
N LYS A 22 28.11 5.81 2.22
CA LYS A 22 28.17 4.59 3.04
C LYS A 22 26.80 4.12 3.55
N ASN A 23 25.91 5.07 3.85
CA ASN A 23 24.58 4.80 4.43
C ASN A 23 23.43 4.93 3.42
N TYR A 24 23.71 4.87 2.12
CA TYR A 24 22.65 5.00 1.13
C TYR A 24 21.71 3.77 1.13
N PRO A 25 20.39 3.95 1.32
CA PRO A 25 19.45 2.85 1.53
C PRO A 25 19.36 1.86 0.37
N HIS A 26 19.61 2.30 -0.87
CA HIS A 26 19.56 1.43 -2.05
C HIS A 26 20.94 0.95 -2.54
N LYS A 27 22.01 1.17 -1.77
CA LYS A 27 23.39 0.81 -2.15
C LYS A 27 23.50 -0.64 -2.63
N ALA A 28 22.94 -1.59 -1.88
CA ALA A 28 22.98 -3.00 -2.23
C ALA A 28 22.21 -3.32 -3.52
N LYS A 29 21.08 -2.64 -3.76
CA LYS A 29 20.26 -2.85 -4.97
C LYS A 29 20.97 -2.33 -6.22
N ILE A 30 21.55 -1.12 -6.15
CA ILE A 30 22.31 -0.52 -7.24
C ILE A 30 23.52 -1.40 -7.60
N LEU A 31 24.32 -1.77 -6.60
CA LEU A 31 25.49 -2.62 -6.82
C LEU A 31 25.12 -4.00 -7.39
N LYS A 32 24.00 -4.59 -6.94
CA LYS A 32 23.53 -5.88 -7.46
C LYS A 32 23.11 -5.76 -8.93
N ARG A 33 22.32 -4.75 -9.29
CA ARG A 33 21.84 -4.54 -10.67
C ARG A 33 23.00 -4.33 -11.63
N ILE A 34 23.89 -3.38 -11.35
CA ILE A 34 25.04 -3.08 -12.21
C ILE A 34 25.97 -4.29 -12.33
N LYS A 35 26.17 -5.05 -11.25
CA LYS A 35 26.95 -6.29 -11.31
C LYS A 35 26.33 -7.34 -12.24
N GLN A 36 25.00 -7.47 -12.23
CA GLN A 36 24.30 -8.41 -13.13
C GLN A 36 24.41 -7.96 -14.59
N ASP A 37 24.22 -6.68 -14.85
CA ASP A 37 24.31 -6.11 -16.20
C ASP A 37 25.73 -6.28 -16.78
N LEU A 38 26.77 -6.02 -15.97
CA LEU A 38 28.17 -6.29 -16.35
C LEU A 38 28.45 -7.78 -16.60
N GLN A 39 27.83 -8.67 -15.83
CA GLN A 39 27.99 -10.11 -16.03
C GLN A 39 27.40 -10.56 -17.37
N ILE A 40 26.23 -10.04 -17.72
CA ILE A 40 25.56 -10.31 -19.00
C ILE A 40 26.41 -9.78 -20.15
N HIS A 41 26.84 -8.51 -20.06
CA HIS A 41 27.69 -7.89 -21.08
C HIS A 41 28.96 -8.71 -21.32
N MET A 42 29.69 -9.12 -20.26
CA MET A 42 30.90 -9.94 -20.41
C MET A 42 30.67 -11.37 -20.95
N GLN A 43 29.43 -11.85 -20.94
CA GLN A 43 29.05 -13.09 -21.62
C GLN A 43 28.85 -12.85 -23.12
N GLU A 44 28.21 -11.74 -23.49
CA GLU A 44 27.93 -11.36 -24.87
C GLU A 44 29.16 -10.86 -25.62
N THR A 45 30.11 -10.21 -24.93
CA THR A 45 31.36 -9.69 -25.50
C THR A 45 32.58 -10.36 -24.84
N PRO A 46 33.03 -11.54 -25.31
CA PRO A 46 34.03 -12.33 -24.60
C PRO A 46 35.41 -11.67 -24.48
N SER A 47 35.72 -10.72 -25.37
CA SER A 47 36.99 -9.98 -25.47
C SER A 47 36.93 -8.56 -24.89
N ALA A 48 35.85 -8.18 -24.20
CA ALA A 48 35.69 -6.83 -23.66
C ALA A 48 36.86 -6.46 -22.73
N SER A 49 37.51 -5.34 -23.05
CA SER A 49 38.56 -4.74 -22.23
C SER A 49 37.96 -3.78 -21.21
N TRP A 50 38.76 -3.34 -20.23
CA TRP A 50 38.32 -2.30 -19.29
C TRP A 50 37.87 -1.00 -19.99
N ALA A 51 38.53 -0.62 -21.08
CA ALA A 51 38.15 0.55 -21.85
C ALA A 51 36.79 0.37 -22.53
N ALA A 52 36.50 -0.82 -23.08
CA ALA A 52 35.19 -1.13 -23.66
C ALA A 52 34.08 -1.07 -22.61
N ILE A 53 34.34 -1.54 -21.38
CA ILE A 53 33.38 -1.44 -20.28
C ILE A 53 33.08 0.03 -19.94
N LEU A 54 34.09 0.89 -19.88
CA LEU A 54 33.90 2.32 -19.62
C LEU A 54 33.18 3.04 -20.76
N GLU A 55 33.33 2.57 -22.00
CA GLU A 55 32.62 3.11 -23.16
C GLU A 55 31.13 2.72 -23.13
N ASP A 56 30.83 1.44 -22.87
CA ASP A 56 29.47 0.91 -22.90
C ASP A 56 28.67 1.22 -21.63
N PHE A 57 29.31 1.20 -20.46
CA PHE A 57 28.68 1.46 -19.16
C PHE A 57 28.97 2.85 -18.61
N GLY A 58 29.88 3.63 -19.20
CA GLY A 58 30.26 4.93 -18.66
C GLY A 58 31.16 4.85 -17.42
N SER A 59 31.46 6.03 -16.86
CA SER A 59 32.26 6.13 -15.64
C SER A 59 31.45 5.67 -14.42
N PRO A 60 32.05 4.90 -13.48
CA PRO A 60 31.40 4.53 -12.22
C PRO A 60 30.81 5.73 -11.45
N ALA A 61 31.44 6.90 -11.53
CA ALA A 61 30.96 8.12 -10.86
C ALA A 61 29.67 8.66 -11.51
N GLU A 62 29.64 8.74 -12.83
CA GLU A 62 28.51 9.26 -13.62
C GLU A 62 27.28 8.35 -13.48
N ILE A 63 27.49 7.03 -13.59
CA ILE A 63 26.42 6.06 -13.43
C ILE A 63 25.80 6.13 -12.03
N ILE A 64 26.61 6.33 -11.00
CA ILE A 64 26.06 6.43 -9.64
C ILE A 64 25.21 7.68 -9.48
N GLU A 65 25.62 8.80 -10.06
CA GLU A 65 24.83 10.03 -10.01
C GLU A 65 23.47 9.84 -10.69
N LEU A 66 23.44 9.22 -11.86
CA LEU A 66 22.22 8.88 -12.58
C LEU A 66 21.32 7.94 -11.77
N PHE A 67 21.88 6.87 -11.19
CA PHE A 67 21.13 5.90 -10.39
C PHE A 67 20.61 6.51 -9.08
N ILE A 68 21.39 7.35 -8.39
CA ILE A 68 20.94 8.04 -7.18
C ILE A 68 19.78 8.99 -7.52
N SER A 69 19.90 9.75 -8.62
CA SER A 69 18.84 10.63 -9.12
C SER A 69 17.57 9.85 -9.46
N GLU A 70 17.69 8.73 -10.18
CA GLU A 70 16.57 7.87 -10.57
C GLU A 70 15.85 7.29 -9.35
N TYR A 71 16.59 6.75 -8.39
CA TYR A 71 16.02 6.20 -7.16
C TYR A 71 15.39 7.28 -6.28
N SER A 72 16.00 8.47 -6.18
CA SER A 72 15.42 9.61 -5.46
C SER A 72 14.09 10.04 -6.09
N GLY A 73 14.03 10.15 -7.42
CA GLY A 73 12.81 10.47 -8.15
C GLY A 73 11.71 9.43 -7.93
N MET A 74 12.07 8.13 -7.94
CA MET A 74 11.14 7.04 -7.62
C MET A 74 10.63 7.11 -6.18
N GLU A 75 11.49 7.40 -5.20
CA GLU A 75 11.08 7.55 -3.79
C GLU A 75 10.11 8.72 -3.61
N ILE A 76 10.39 9.87 -4.23
CA ILE A 76 9.51 11.03 -4.20
C ILE A 76 8.14 10.65 -4.80
N LYS A 77 8.12 10.00 -5.97
CA LYS A 77 6.88 9.57 -6.62
C LYS A 77 6.09 8.58 -5.76
N ASN A 78 6.76 7.59 -5.18
CA ASN A 78 6.13 6.58 -4.33
C ASN A 78 5.57 7.20 -3.05
N ASN A 79 6.30 8.13 -2.43
CA ASN A 79 5.83 8.83 -1.23
C ASN A 79 4.63 9.72 -1.53
N LEU A 80 4.61 10.41 -2.68
CA LEU A 80 3.46 11.19 -3.13
C LEU A 80 2.24 10.29 -3.39
N GLN A 81 2.42 9.14 -4.02
CA GLN A 81 1.32 8.18 -4.23
C GLN A 81 0.78 7.62 -2.92
N LYS A 82 1.67 7.25 -1.98
CA LYS A 82 1.27 6.77 -0.64
C LYS A 82 0.47 7.81 0.12
N LYS A 83 0.91 9.08 0.14
CA LYS A 83 0.16 10.17 0.77
C LYS A 83 -1.24 10.33 0.16
N LYS A 84 -1.35 10.34 -1.17
CA LYS A 84 -2.65 10.41 -1.86
C LYS A 84 -3.57 9.24 -1.51
N ILE A 85 -3.04 8.02 -1.36
CA ILE A 85 -3.82 6.85 -0.94
C ILE A 85 -4.27 6.98 0.52
N GLN A 86 -3.37 7.40 1.42
CA GLN A 86 -3.69 7.61 2.84
C GLN A 86 -4.77 8.68 3.03
N GLU A 87 -4.68 9.80 2.31
CA GLU A 87 -5.70 10.85 2.32
C GLU A 87 -7.07 10.33 1.84
N ARG A 88 -7.09 9.55 0.75
CA ARG A 88 -8.32 8.93 0.23
C ARG A 88 -8.95 7.96 1.23
N ILE A 89 -8.14 7.13 1.89
CA ILE A 89 -8.62 6.20 2.92
C ILE A 89 -9.24 6.97 4.10
N LEU A 90 -8.57 8.03 4.57
CA LEU A 90 -9.06 8.84 5.68
C LEU A 90 -10.42 9.47 5.34
N VAL A 91 -10.56 10.10 4.18
CA VAL A 91 -11.82 10.70 3.73
C VAL A 91 -12.93 9.65 3.63
N THR A 92 -12.62 8.47 3.08
CA THR A 92 -13.59 7.39 2.93
C THR A 92 -14.09 6.89 4.29
N LEU A 93 -13.17 6.75 5.26
CA LEU A 93 -13.51 6.34 6.62
C LEU A 93 -14.40 7.38 7.32
N CYS A 94 -14.09 8.67 7.17
CA CYS A 94 -14.90 9.75 7.72
C CYS A 94 -16.33 9.76 7.16
N ILE A 95 -16.49 9.58 5.85
CA ILE A 95 -17.81 9.51 5.20
C ILE A 95 -18.61 8.32 5.74
N LEU A 96 -17.97 7.16 5.87
CA LEU A 96 -18.63 5.96 6.40
C LEU A 96 -19.11 6.17 7.84
N CYS A 97 -18.27 6.75 8.70
CA CYS A 97 -18.65 7.10 10.08
C CYS A 97 -19.83 8.09 10.11
N PHE A 98 -19.86 9.07 9.21
CA PHE A 98 -20.95 10.03 9.11
C PHE A 98 -22.27 9.33 8.79
N PHE A 99 -22.32 8.46 7.78
CA PHE A 99 -23.53 7.70 7.45
C PHE A 99 -23.97 6.75 8.56
N CYS A 100 -23.03 6.09 9.25
CA CYS A 100 -23.36 5.27 10.42
C CYS A 100 -24.02 6.09 11.53
N SER A 101 -23.48 7.27 11.83
CA SER A 101 -24.04 8.15 12.86
C SER A 101 -25.46 8.62 12.51
N LEU A 102 -25.71 8.99 11.24
CA LEU A 102 -27.04 9.35 10.76
C LEU A 102 -28.01 8.16 10.83
N GLY A 103 -27.56 6.96 10.48
CA GLY A 103 -28.36 5.74 10.59
C GLY A 103 -28.76 5.43 12.03
N SER A 104 -27.83 5.56 12.99
CA SER A 104 -28.12 5.39 14.41
C SER A 104 -29.09 6.45 14.95
N LEU A 105 -28.93 7.72 14.56
CA LEU A 105 -29.87 8.79 14.90
C LEU A 105 -31.27 8.52 14.33
N GLY A 106 -31.35 8.11 13.06
CA GLY A 106 -32.61 7.74 12.41
C GLY A 106 -33.28 6.53 13.08
N TYR A 107 -32.49 5.54 13.50
CA TYR A 107 -32.99 4.38 14.25
C TYR A 107 -33.58 4.77 15.60
N MET A 108 -32.89 5.62 16.36
CA MET A 108 -33.39 6.15 17.63
C MET A 108 -34.69 6.95 17.42
N TYR A 109 -34.72 7.83 16.42
CA TYR A 109 -35.91 8.60 16.06
C TYR A 109 -37.09 7.72 15.66
N TYR A 110 -36.84 6.64 14.91
CA TYR A 110 -37.85 5.66 14.54
C TYR A 110 -38.39 4.90 15.75
N GLN A 111 -37.50 4.47 16.65
CA GLN A 111 -37.89 3.75 17.86
C GLN A 111 -38.80 4.61 18.75
N GLU A 112 -38.45 5.88 18.96
CA GLU A 112 -39.22 6.79 19.81
C GLU A 112 -40.60 7.12 19.23
N ASN A 113 -40.72 7.33 17.92
CA ASN A 113 -41.97 7.75 17.28
C ASN A 113 -42.90 6.61 16.85
N TYR A 114 -42.38 5.39 16.59
CA TYR A 114 -43.19 4.29 16.02
C TYR A 114 -43.37 3.08 16.94
N GLN A 115 -42.47 2.80 17.90
CA GLN A 115 -42.70 1.71 18.85
C GLN A 115 -43.82 1.92 19.91
N PRO A 116 -44.17 3.14 20.38
CA PRO A 116 -45.21 3.26 21.40
C PRO A 116 -46.62 2.89 20.88
N SER A 117 -46.84 2.85 19.57
CA SER A 117 -48.14 2.46 18.99
C SER A 117 -48.42 0.96 19.08
N PHE A 118 -47.42 0.10 18.86
CA PHE A 118 -47.60 -1.37 18.90
C PHE A 118 -47.68 -1.94 20.32
N LYS A 119 -47.18 -1.23 21.33
CA LYS A 119 -47.18 -1.70 22.73
C LYS A 119 -48.52 -1.46 23.44
N ASN A 120 -49.37 -0.59 22.90
CA ASN A 120 -50.64 -0.18 23.49
C ASN A 120 -51.87 -0.75 22.76
N GLU A 121 -51.68 -1.60 21.74
CA GLU A 121 -52.82 -2.27 21.11
C GLU A 121 -53.41 -3.30 22.09
N PRO A 122 -54.70 -3.18 22.46
CA PRO A 122 -55.34 -4.16 23.31
C PRO A 122 -55.34 -5.50 22.58
N GLN A 123 -54.77 -6.52 23.22
CA GLN A 123 -54.84 -7.89 22.71
C GLN A 123 -56.23 -8.45 23.01
N TYR A 124 -56.86 -9.04 22.01
CA TYR A 124 -58.18 -9.66 22.11
C TYR A 124 -58.06 -11.17 21.94
N ILE A 125 -58.85 -11.93 22.70
CA ILE A 125 -59.10 -13.33 22.41
C ILE A 125 -60.52 -13.54 21.91
N LEU A 126 -60.71 -14.56 21.07
CA LEU A 126 -62.01 -14.98 20.58
C LEU A 126 -62.54 -16.09 21.49
N GLU A 127 -63.59 -15.80 22.25
CA GLU A 127 -64.27 -16.78 23.08
C GLU A 127 -65.75 -16.82 22.68
N ASN A 128 -66.26 -18.00 22.28
CA ASN A 128 -67.65 -18.21 21.89
C ASN A 128 -68.19 -17.20 20.84
N GLY A 129 -67.33 -16.74 19.93
CA GLY A 129 -67.68 -15.79 18.87
C GLY A 129 -67.64 -14.31 19.26
N ALA A 130 -67.28 -13.96 20.50
CA ALA A 130 -67.08 -12.59 20.96
C ALA A 130 -65.59 -12.27 21.16
N THR A 131 -65.17 -11.04 20.84
CA THR A 131 -63.82 -10.54 21.13
C THR A 131 -63.77 -9.94 22.52
N ILE A 132 -62.95 -10.52 23.40
CA ILE A 132 -62.79 -10.08 24.79
C ILE A 132 -61.37 -9.54 24.98
N PRO A 133 -61.17 -8.33 25.53
CA PRO A 133 -59.83 -7.82 25.80
C PRO A 133 -59.17 -8.66 26.90
N LEU A 134 -57.94 -9.12 26.65
CA LEU A 134 -57.17 -10.02 27.52
C LEU A 134 -57.04 -9.52 28.97
N LYS A 135 -57.07 -8.20 29.19
CA LYS A 135 -56.98 -7.57 30.51
C LYS A 135 -58.14 -7.92 31.45
N ASN A 136 -59.31 -8.30 30.93
CA ASN A 136 -60.50 -8.57 31.74
C ASN A 136 -60.55 -10.01 32.31
N ILE A 137 -59.74 -10.94 31.81
CA ILE A 137 -59.80 -12.36 32.19
C ILE A 137 -58.90 -12.65 33.41
N GLN A 138 -57.97 -11.75 33.71
CA GLN A 138 -56.98 -11.94 34.78
C GLN A 138 -57.49 -11.55 36.18
N ASN A 139 -58.73 -11.07 36.29
CA ASN A 139 -59.34 -10.59 37.54
C ASN A 139 -60.52 -11.45 38.04
N ASP A 140 -60.78 -12.59 37.44
CA ASP A 140 -61.79 -13.57 37.87
C ASP A 140 -61.16 -14.88 38.39
#